data_AF-E3KNL4-F1
#
_entry.id   AF-E3KNL4-F1
#
_cell.length_a   1.000
_cell.length_b   1.000
_cell.length_c   1.000
_cell.angle_alpha   90.00
_cell.angle_beta   90.00
_cell.angle_gamma   90.00
#
_symmetry.space_group_name_H-M   'P 1'
#
loop_
_entity.id
_entity.type
_entity.pdbx_description
1 polymer ?
#
loop_
_entity_poly.entity_id
_entity_poly.type
_entity_poly.pdbx_seq_one_letter_code
_entity_poly.pdbx_strand_id
1 'polypeptide(L)'
;MQELLRSLDQLESLKAQRLPPIKPLNLVVITDGVTDDPETLIQTILSIVGRLEEGNFPLNEVGVQFIQIGCSSEATKLLKTLDDDLKKIYGVKRDIVDTTPYKGKLTGDFVLKCLLGGVNRRIDKRS
;
A
#
# COMPACT_ATOMS: atom_id res chain seq x y z
N MET A 1 9.26 -1.92 3.26
CA MET A 1 8.42 -1.88 4.48
C MET A 1 9.03 -1.06 5.63
N GLN A 2 10.34 -1.15 5.91
CA GLN A 2 10.98 -0.37 6.99
C GLN A 2 10.71 1.14 6.91
N GLU A 3 10.77 1.73 5.72
CA GLU A 3 10.48 3.17 5.54
C GLU A 3 9.02 3.52 5.88
N LEU A 4 8.09 2.61 5.62
CA LEU A 4 6.67 2.77 5.96
C LEU A 4 6.48 2.81 7.49
N LEU A 5 7.13 1.88 8.19
CA LEU A 5 7.13 1.81 9.65
C LEU A 5 7.76 3.07 10.26
N ARG A 6 8.91 3.50 9.74
CA ARG A 6 9.59 4.72 10.17
C ARG A 6 8.70 5.95 10.02
N SER A 7 8.03 6.09 8.87
CA SER A 7 7.09 7.19 8.61
C SER A 7 5.92 7.16 9.59
N LEU A 8 5.40 5.98 9.91
CA LEU A 8 4.30 5.81 10.86
C LEU A 8 4.73 6.15 12.30
N ASP A 9 5.90 5.70 12.73
CA ASP A 9 6.46 6.03 14.05
C ASP A 9 6.62 7.56 14.20
N GLN A 10 7.07 8.23 13.15
CA GLN A 10 7.19 9.68 13.12
C GLN A 10 5.81 10.38 13.19
N LEU A 11 4.82 9.86 12.45
CA LEU A 11 3.44 10.39 12.47
C LEU A 11 2.81 10.30 13.87
N GLU A 12 2.94 9.15 14.54
CA GLU A 12 2.44 8.94 15.89
C GLU A 12 3.14 9.86 16.90
N SER A 13 4.46 9.99 16.82
CA SER A 13 5.25 10.86 17.70
C SER A 13 4.85 12.32 17.57
N LEU A 14 4.69 12.83 16.34
CA LEU A 14 4.26 14.21 16.09
C LEU A 14 2.84 14.45 16.60
N LYS A 15 1.93 13.49 16.38
CA LYS A 15 0.56 13.57 16.88
C LYS A 15 0.49 13.60 18.41
N ALA A 16 1.26 12.75 19.09
CA ALA A 16 1.33 12.72 20.55
C ALA A 16 1.83 14.06 21.14
N GLN A 17 2.77 14.70 20.45
CA GLN A 17 3.31 16.01 20.82
C GLN A 17 2.45 17.19 20.34
N ARG A 18 1.34 16.93 19.64
CA ARG A 18 0.46 17.94 19.00
C ARG A 18 1.23 18.88 18.05
N LEU A 19 2.24 18.33 17.38
CA LEU A 19 3.02 19.04 16.36
C LEU A 19 2.38 18.90 14.97
N PRO A 20 2.74 19.78 14.01
CA PRO A 20 2.25 19.67 12.65
C PRO A 20 2.56 18.30 12.03
N PRO A 21 1.64 17.74 11.21
CA PRO A 21 1.84 16.46 10.55
C PRO A 21 2.93 16.54 9.47
N ILE A 22 3.52 15.40 9.13
CA ILE A 22 4.42 15.28 7.97
C ILE A 22 3.63 15.15 6.68
N LYS A 23 4.33 15.18 5.54
CA LYS A 23 3.70 14.89 4.25
C LYS A 23 3.28 13.42 4.20
N PRO A 24 2.09 13.11 3.66
CA PRO A 24 1.69 11.73 3.40
C PRO A 24 2.70 10.96 2.54
N LEU A 25 2.83 9.66 2.79
CA LEU A 25 3.77 8.77 2.10
C LEU A 25 3.05 7.86 1.11
N ASN A 26 3.49 7.86 -0.14
CA ASN A 26 3.11 6.84 -1.13
C ASN A 26 4.35 6.01 -1.50
N LEU A 27 4.40 4.75 -1.09
CA LEU A 27 5.50 3.83 -1.38
C LEU A 27 5.19 3.05 -2.67
N VAL A 28 5.94 3.34 -3.75
CA VAL A 28 5.84 2.58 -5.00
C VAL A 28 6.90 1.48 -5.01
N VAL A 29 6.47 0.23 -5.19
CA VAL A 29 7.31 -0.97 -5.22
C VAL A 29 7.19 -1.62 -6.59
N ILE A 30 8.31 -1.75 -7.31
CA ILE A 30 8.38 -2.48 -8.58
C ILE A 30 9.02 -3.84 -8.32
N THR A 31 8.32 -4.93 -8.66
CA THR A 31 8.80 -6.29 -8.37
C THR A 31 8.30 -7.31 -9.40
N ASP A 32 9.11 -8.32 -9.72
CA ASP A 32 8.70 -9.55 -10.43
C ASP A 32 8.59 -10.79 -9.52
N GLY A 33 9.08 -10.67 -8.29
CA GLY A 33 9.24 -11.77 -7.35
C GLY A 33 8.23 -11.77 -6.21
N VAL A 34 8.09 -12.96 -5.62
CA VAL A 34 7.46 -13.19 -4.32
C VAL A 34 8.51 -13.00 -3.23
N THR A 35 8.10 -12.55 -2.03
CA THR A 35 9.00 -12.55 -0.86
C THR A 35 9.18 -13.97 -0.33
N ASP A 36 10.34 -14.26 0.27
CA ASP A 36 10.60 -15.54 0.94
C ASP A 36 9.77 -15.72 2.22
N ASP A 37 9.19 -14.63 2.75
CA ASP A 37 8.32 -14.61 3.93
C ASP A 37 7.04 -13.78 3.67
N PRO A 38 6.03 -14.36 3.00
CA PRO A 38 4.76 -13.69 2.70
C PRO A 38 3.94 -13.36 3.95
N GLU A 39 3.96 -14.25 4.95
CA GLU A 39 3.21 -14.09 6.18
C GLU A 39 3.67 -12.86 6.96
N THR A 40 4.99 -12.67 7.12
CA THR A 40 5.52 -11.48 7.80
C THR A 40 5.16 -10.19 7.07
N LEU A 41 5.14 -10.19 5.72
CA LEU A 41 4.72 -9.03 4.94
C LEU A 41 3.24 -8.69 5.21
N ILE A 42 2.36 -9.69 5.16
CA ILE A 42 0.93 -9.53 5.45
C ILE A 42 0.73 -8.97 6.86
N GLN A 43 1.37 -9.58 7.87
CA GLN A 43 1.27 -9.13 9.26
C GLN A 43 1.78 -7.70 9.46
N THR A 44 2.87 -7.33 8.77
CA THR A 44 3.40 -5.96 8.81
C THR A 44 2.39 -4.97 8.25
N ILE A 45 1.75 -5.28 7.12
CA ILE A 45 0.73 -4.42 6.51
C ILE A 45 -0.48 -4.30 7.43
N LEU A 46 -0.98 -5.41 7.99
CA LEU A 46 -2.11 -5.40 8.93
C LEU A 46 -1.80 -4.58 10.18
N SER A 47 -0.59 -4.70 10.74
CA SER A 47 -0.14 -3.89 11.88
C SER A 47 -0.16 -2.39 11.57
N ILE A 48 0.33 -2.01 10.39
CA ILE A 48 0.30 -0.61 9.93
C ILE A 48 -1.13 -0.11 9.76
N VAL A 49 -2.02 -0.91 9.17
CA VAL A 49 -3.44 -0.56 9.02
C VAL A 49 -4.10 -0.38 10.39
N GLY A 50 -3.87 -1.31 11.32
CA GLY A 50 -4.43 -1.23 12.68
C GLY A 50 -4.00 0.05 13.40
N ARG A 51 -2.69 0.36 13.40
CA ARG A 51 -2.14 1.60 13.99
C ARG A 51 -2.74 2.86 13.37
N LEU A 52 -2.93 2.87 12.05
CA LEU A 52 -3.55 3.99 11.34
C LEU A 52 -5.03 4.18 11.71
N GLU A 53 -5.76 3.09 11.92
CA GLU A 53 -7.17 3.09 12.34
C GLU A 53 -7.34 3.49 13.80
N GLU A 54 -6.57 2.89 14.72
CA GLU A 54 -6.55 3.21 16.15
C GLU A 54 -6.15 4.67 16.39
N GLY A 55 -5.13 5.11 15.66
CA GLY A 55 -4.69 6.49 15.67
C GLY A 55 -5.66 7.45 14.98
N ASN A 56 -6.76 7.00 14.35
CA ASN A 56 -7.69 7.83 13.59
C ASN A 56 -6.99 8.83 12.65
N PHE A 57 -6.02 8.32 11.88
CA PHE A 57 -5.27 9.12 10.90
C PHE A 57 -6.07 9.30 9.60
N PRO A 58 -5.81 10.37 8.82
CA PRO A 58 -6.42 10.56 7.50
C PRO A 58 -6.24 9.34 6.58
N LEU A 59 -7.24 9.03 5.75
CA LEU A 59 -7.26 7.84 4.89
C LEU A 59 -6.11 7.79 3.86
N ASN A 60 -5.56 8.93 3.48
CA ASN A 60 -4.51 9.08 2.49
C ASN A 60 -3.12 9.30 3.09
N GLU A 61 -2.96 9.15 4.42
CA GLU A 61 -1.68 9.40 5.11
C GLU A 61 -0.55 8.49 4.65
N VAL A 62 -0.90 7.24 4.34
CA VAL A 62 0.02 6.19 3.90
C VAL A 62 -0.67 5.37 2.82
N GLY A 63 0.05 5.10 1.72
CA GLY A 63 -0.34 4.17 0.66
C GLY A 63 0.87 3.39 0.14
N VAL A 64 0.62 2.21 -0.40
CA VAL A 64 1.59 1.30 -1.00
C VAL A 64 1.06 0.90 -2.38
N GLN A 65 1.83 1.19 -3.43
CA GLN A 65 1.55 0.75 -4.78
C GLN A 65 2.53 -0.35 -5.17
N PHE A 66 2.03 -1.53 -5.48
CA PHE A 66 2.81 -2.53 -6.20
C PHE A 66 2.64 -2.37 -7.71
N ILE A 67 3.77 -2.40 -8.42
CA ILE A 67 3.85 -2.52 -9.87
C ILE A 67 4.49 -3.86 -10.17
N GLN A 68 3.68 -4.84 -10.59
CA GLN A 68 4.19 -6.16 -10.91
C GLN A 68 4.80 -6.13 -12.31
N ILE A 69 6.09 -6.43 -12.42
CA ILE A 69 6.76 -6.74 -13.68
C ILE A 69 6.93 -8.26 -13.83
N GLY A 70 7.18 -8.75 -15.04
CA GLY A 70 7.31 -10.19 -15.29
C GLY A 70 5.97 -10.96 -15.23
N CYS A 71 6.05 -12.29 -15.16
CA CYS A 71 4.89 -13.19 -15.27
C CYS A 71 4.84 -14.29 -14.21
N SER A 72 5.50 -14.10 -13.05
CA SER A 72 5.45 -15.06 -11.95
C SER A 72 4.03 -15.19 -11.40
N SER A 73 3.45 -16.39 -11.50
CA SER A 73 2.11 -16.66 -10.96
C SER A 73 2.06 -16.59 -9.43
N GLU A 74 3.18 -16.85 -8.76
CA GLU A 74 3.28 -16.77 -7.30
C GLU A 74 3.26 -15.32 -6.83
N ALA A 75 4.02 -14.45 -7.51
CA ALA A 75 3.97 -13.01 -7.25
C ALA A 75 2.56 -12.46 -7.49
N THR A 76 1.90 -12.84 -8.60
CA THR A 76 0.52 -12.42 -8.88
C THR A 76 -0.44 -12.81 -7.75
N LYS A 77 -0.34 -14.04 -7.24
CA LYS A 77 -1.20 -14.52 -6.15
C LYS A 77 -0.96 -13.72 -4.87
N LEU A 78 0.29 -13.54 -4.47
CA LEU A 78 0.62 -12.78 -3.27
C LEU A 78 0.12 -11.33 -3.35
N LEU A 79 0.45 -10.63 -4.44
CA LEU A 79 0.07 -9.22 -4.58
C LEU A 79 -1.46 -9.04 -4.60
N LYS A 80 -2.19 -9.97 -5.24
CA LYS A 80 -3.66 -9.99 -5.18
C LYS A 80 -4.17 -10.18 -3.75
N THR A 81 -3.55 -11.04 -2.95
CA THR A 81 -3.91 -11.21 -1.54
C THR A 81 -3.73 -9.90 -0.76
N LEU A 82 -2.65 -9.17 -1.02
CA LEU A 82 -2.37 -7.89 -0.35
C LEU A 82 -3.35 -6.78 -0.71
N ASP A 83 -3.85 -6.77 -1.94
CA ASP A 83 -4.76 -5.75 -2.49
C ASP A 83 -6.22 -6.04 -2.12
N ASP A 84 -6.74 -7.19 -2.57
CA ASP A 84 -8.17 -7.51 -2.54
C ASP A 84 -8.62 -8.22 -1.26
N ASP A 85 -7.73 -9.02 -0.67
CA ASP A 85 -8.15 -10.05 0.28
C ASP A 85 -7.88 -9.66 1.74
N LEU A 86 -7.03 -8.66 2.00
CA LEU A 86 -6.80 -8.19 3.38
C LEU A 86 -8.09 -7.74 4.07
N LYS A 87 -8.94 -6.97 3.38
CA LYS A 87 -10.24 -6.54 3.93
C LYS A 87 -11.19 -7.72 4.13
N LYS A 88 -11.24 -8.64 3.18
CA LYS A 88 -12.18 -9.78 3.19
C LYS A 88 -11.81 -10.78 4.29
N ILE A 89 -10.52 -11.03 4.49
CA ILE A 89 -10.01 -12.04 5.42
C ILE A 89 -9.89 -11.48 6.83
N TYR A 90 -9.36 -10.26 6.99
CA TYR A 90 -9.00 -9.71 8.30
C TYR A 90 -9.95 -8.61 8.79
N GLY A 91 -10.96 -8.22 7.99
CA GLY A 91 -11.99 -7.26 8.41
C GLY A 91 -11.48 -5.82 8.57
N VAL A 92 -10.30 -5.50 8.05
CA VAL A 92 -9.76 -4.13 8.08
C VAL A 92 -10.62 -3.18 7.24
N LYS A 93 -10.85 -1.97 7.72
CA LYS A 93 -11.73 -0.98 7.06
C LYS A 93 -10.95 -0.13 6.06
N ARG A 94 -9.69 0.13 6.37
CA ARG A 94 -8.80 0.96 5.57
C ARG A 94 -8.11 0.11 4.51
N ASP A 95 -8.14 0.64 3.29
CA ASP A 95 -7.29 0.17 2.20
C ASP A 95 -6.05 1.05 2.09
N ILE A 96 -4.89 0.43 1.98
CA ILE A 96 -3.62 1.13 1.77
C ILE A 96 -2.76 0.48 0.68
N VAL A 97 -3.19 -0.64 0.08
CA VAL A 97 -2.39 -1.37 -0.91
C VAL A 97 -3.16 -1.39 -2.23
N ASP A 98 -2.47 -1.09 -3.33
CA ASP A 98 -3.00 -1.29 -4.69
C ASP A 98 -1.95 -2.01 -5.54
N THR A 99 -2.40 -2.86 -6.46
CA THR A 99 -1.51 -3.61 -7.36
C THR A 99 -1.86 -3.35 -8.82
N THR A 100 -0.85 -2.95 -9.60
CA THR A 100 -0.97 -2.79 -11.05
C THR A 100 0.03 -3.68 -11.80
N PRO A 101 -0.42 -4.68 -12.57
CA PRO A 101 0.47 -5.48 -13.41
C PRO A 101 0.92 -4.72 -14.67
N TYR A 102 2.21 -4.74 -14.97
CA TYR A 102 2.78 -4.19 -16.19
C TYR A 102 2.45 -5.08 -17.40
N LYS A 103 1.78 -4.51 -18.40
CA LYS A 103 1.30 -5.22 -19.59
C LYS A 103 2.12 -4.90 -20.86
N GLY A 104 3.37 -4.48 -20.69
CA GLY A 104 4.29 -4.22 -21.82
C GLY A 104 4.16 -2.84 -22.48
N LYS A 105 3.35 -1.93 -21.92
CA LYS A 105 3.20 -0.55 -22.43
C LYS A 105 3.15 0.46 -21.29
N LEU A 106 3.99 1.50 -21.37
CA LEU A 106 3.96 2.67 -20.48
C LEU A 106 3.06 3.74 -21.09
N THR A 107 1.75 3.64 -20.85
CA THR A 107 0.77 4.66 -21.24
C THR A 107 0.64 5.72 -20.13
N GLY A 108 0.13 6.91 -20.46
CA GLY A 108 -0.17 7.94 -19.46
C GLY A 108 -1.11 7.43 -18.37
N ASP A 109 -2.14 6.66 -18.75
CA ASP A 109 -3.07 6.03 -17.81
C ASP A 109 -2.40 5.00 -16.89
N PHE A 110 -1.47 4.20 -17.43
CA PHE A 110 -0.69 3.27 -16.64
C PHE A 110 0.15 4.00 -15.59
N VAL A 111 0.90 5.03 -16.00
CA VAL A 111 1.72 5.83 -15.08
C VAL A 111 0.85 6.51 -14.03
N LEU A 112 -0.31 7.06 -14.44
CA LEU A 112 -1.24 7.70 -13.51
C LEU A 112 -1.79 6.70 -12.47
N LYS A 113 -2.18 5.50 -12.89
CA LYS A 113 -2.61 4.43 -11.98
C LYS A 113 -1.48 4.04 -11.04
N CYS A 114 -0.28 3.81 -11.55
CA CYS A 114 0.89 3.46 -10.74
C CYS A 114 1.32 4.54 -9.74
N LEU A 115 1.00 5.81 -9.97
CA LEU A 115 1.38 6.88 -9.04
C LEU A 115 0.29 7.23 -8.05
N LEU A 116 -0.97 6.96 -8.38
CA LEU A 116 -2.13 7.47 -7.63
C LEU A 116 -3.14 6.41 -7.22
N GLY A 117 -3.02 5.16 -7.67
CA GLY A 117 -3.94 4.06 -7.32
C GLY A 117 -4.01 3.85 -5.82
N GLY A 118 -2.85 3.68 -5.17
CA GLY A 118 -2.76 3.48 -3.71
C GLY A 118 -3.15 4.68 -2.83
N VAL A 119 -3.41 5.87 -3.38
CA VAL A 119 -3.72 7.08 -2.58
C VAL A 119 -4.96 7.86 -3.04
N ASN A 120 -5.47 7.59 -4.25
CA ASN A 120 -6.62 8.30 -4.83
C ASN A 120 -7.64 7.31 -5.41
N ARG A 121 -8.63 6.98 -4.56
CA ARG A 121 -9.75 6.08 -4.90
C ARG A 121 -10.58 6.50 -6.12
N ARG A 122 -10.53 7.77 -6.55
CA ARG A 122 -11.26 8.22 -7.77
C ARG A 122 -10.54 7.81 -9.04
N ILE A 123 -9.21 7.69 -9.00
CA ILE A 123 -8.38 7.27 -10.11
C ILE A 123 -8.42 5.75 -10.21
N ASP A 124 -8.32 5.07 -9.08
CA ASP A 124 -8.48 3.62 -8.96
C ASP A 124 -9.79 3.10 -9.62
N LYS A 125 -10.95 3.69 -9.27
CA LYS A 125 -12.26 3.27 -9.82
C LYS A 125 -12.47 3.46 -11.32
N ARG A 126 -11.58 4.16 -12.03
CA ARG A 126 -11.74 4.46 -13.47
C ARG A 126 -10.97 3.50 -14.37
N SER A 127 -10.20 2.56 -13.82
CA SER A 127 -9.22 1.76 -14.56
C SER A 127 -9.21 0.28 -14.21
#